data_AF-A2DQQ7-F1
#
_entry.id   AF-A2DQQ7-F1
#
_cell.length_a   1.000
_cell.length_b   1.000
_cell.length_c   1.000
_cell.angle_alpha   90.00
_cell.angle_beta   90.00
_cell.angle_gamma   90.00
#
_symmetry.space_group_name_H-M   'P 1'
#
loop_
_entity.id
_entity.type
_entity.pdbx_description
1 polymer ?
#
loop_
_entity_poly.entity_id
_entity_poly.type
_entity_poly.pdbx_seq_one_letter_code
_entity_poly.pdbx_strand_id
1 'polypeptide(L)'
;MIKYSLYNESHYEAKLKVTEIRNKYVFEYPCENNNDCTDYVITFSPGVYKFELYGASGGSSTGHVSSYRYPNGSCIEDKIVESVKGNTKCLRQSSLGGAGAYISGTIYLSNETISYATIGGRGIFDYKIQEEATKQCYAKENMIEGGYGGGGYAANWYRRSNFFGSGSGGGQAAVKFVKNDLWHRVIVSGAGGGADSKNGSLLGGDDGT
;
A
#
# COMPACT_ATOMS: atom_id res chain seq x y z
N MET A 1 27.12 1.09 -6.65
CA MET A 1 26.01 1.21 -7.63
C MET A 1 25.26 -0.11 -7.61
N ILE A 2 23.93 -0.09 -7.57
CA ILE A 2 23.12 -1.31 -7.50
C ILE A 2 22.69 -1.76 -8.90
N LYS A 3 22.37 -3.05 -9.07
CA LYS A 3 21.70 -3.57 -10.28
C LYS A 3 20.28 -3.96 -9.92
N TYR A 4 19.33 -3.78 -10.83
CA TYR A 4 17.94 -4.10 -10.55
C TYR A 4 17.18 -4.52 -11.81
N SER A 5 16.14 -5.35 -11.61
CA SER A 5 15.18 -5.80 -12.62
C SER A 5 13.84 -6.11 -11.96
N LEU A 6 12.82 -6.49 -12.73
CA LEU A 6 11.64 -7.13 -12.14
C LEU A 6 11.86 -8.64 -12.04
N TYR A 7 11.25 -9.27 -11.04
CA TYR A 7 11.33 -10.72 -10.84
C TYR A 7 10.59 -11.50 -11.94
N ASN A 8 9.46 -10.95 -12.40
CA ASN A 8 8.67 -11.49 -13.50
C ASN A 8 8.12 -10.34 -14.35
N GLU A 9 8.85 -9.99 -15.42
CA GLU A 9 8.51 -8.89 -16.34
C GLU A 9 7.28 -9.20 -17.21
N SER A 10 6.95 -10.47 -17.43
CA SER A 10 5.80 -10.88 -18.25
C SER A 10 4.47 -10.87 -17.47
N HIS A 11 4.51 -10.61 -16.16
CA HIS A 11 3.32 -10.61 -15.30
C HIS A 11 2.58 -9.27 -15.39
N TYR A 12 1.34 -9.28 -15.90
CA TYR A 12 0.43 -8.11 -15.95
C TYR A 12 1.03 -6.82 -16.52
N GLU A 13 1.87 -6.92 -17.56
CA GLU A 13 2.54 -5.76 -18.18
C GLU A 13 3.32 -4.89 -17.18
N ALA A 14 3.87 -5.50 -16.12
CA ALA A 14 4.68 -4.80 -15.13
C ALA A 14 5.83 -4.04 -15.80
N LYS A 15 6.00 -2.77 -15.42
CA LYS A 15 7.04 -1.89 -15.99
C LYS A 15 8.10 -1.59 -14.94
N LEU A 16 9.35 -1.53 -15.39
CA LEU A 16 10.45 -1.13 -14.54
C LEU A 16 10.34 0.37 -14.22
N LYS A 17 9.70 0.71 -13.10
CA LYS A 17 9.51 2.09 -12.64
C LYS A 17 10.54 2.41 -11.57
N VAL A 18 11.71 2.92 -11.99
CA VAL A 18 12.81 3.30 -11.10
C VAL A 18 13.34 4.67 -11.49
N THR A 19 13.42 5.58 -10.52
CA THR A 19 14.07 6.88 -10.70
C THR A 19 15.42 6.91 -10.00
N GLU A 20 16.48 7.23 -10.75
CA GLU A 20 17.84 7.35 -10.23
C GLU A 20 18.26 8.81 -10.06
N ILE A 21 18.72 9.17 -8.86
CA ILE A 21 19.25 10.50 -8.56
C ILE A 21 20.55 10.34 -7.75
N ARG A 22 21.70 10.43 -8.42
CA ARG A 22 23.03 10.19 -7.81
C ARG A 22 23.11 8.79 -7.18
N ASN A 23 23.11 8.71 -5.85
CA ASN A 23 23.16 7.47 -5.08
C ASN A 23 21.80 7.08 -4.47
N LYS A 24 20.71 7.73 -4.91
CA LYS A 24 19.34 7.47 -4.47
C LYS A 24 18.56 6.78 -5.59
N TYR A 25 17.88 5.70 -5.24
CA TYR A 25 17.03 4.92 -6.13
C TYR A 25 15.62 4.93 -5.55
N VAL A 26 14.63 5.31 -6.36
CA VAL A 26 13.21 5.32 -5.96
C VAL A 26 12.49 4.27 -6.79
N PHE A 27 11.99 3.25 -6.12
CA PHE A 27 11.22 2.16 -6.71
C PHE A 27 9.74 2.46 -6.51
N GLU A 28 8.98 2.50 -7.60
CA GLU A 28 7.54 2.76 -7.58
C GLU A 28 6.76 1.47 -7.83
N TYR A 29 5.43 1.49 -7.65
CA TYR A 29 4.62 0.31 -7.88
C TYR A 29 4.60 -0.07 -9.38
N PRO A 30 5.09 -1.28 -9.78
CA PRO A 30 5.41 -1.54 -11.18
C PRO A 30 4.20 -1.93 -12.04
N CYS A 31 3.06 -2.29 -11.43
CA CYS A 31 1.91 -2.82 -12.13
C CYS A 31 0.74 -1.82 -12.23
N GLU A 32 -0.18 -2.07 -13.17
CA GLU A 32 -1.45 -1.33 -13.26
C GLU A 32 -2.53 -1.95 -12.36
N ASN A 33 -2.50 -3.28 -12.18
CA ASN A 33 -3.38 -3.95 -11.24
C ASN A 33 -2.89 -3.77 -9.80
N ASN A 34 -3.79 -3.44 -8.87
CA ASN A 34 -3.47 -3.21 -7.47
C ASN A 34 -3.32 -4.49 -6.64
N ASN A 35 -3.92 -5.62 -7.01
CA ASN A 35 -3.97 -6.82 -6.15
C ASN A 35 -2.95 -7.91 -6.52
N ASP A 36 -2.49 -7.92 -7.77
CA ASP A 36 -1.57 -8.93 -8.31
C ASP A 36 -0.45 -8.25 -9.10
N CYS A 37 0.79 -8.50 -8.68
CA CYS A 37 1.97 -7.82 -9.18
C CYS A 37 3.25 -8.63 -8.92
N THR A 38 4.40 -8.02 -9.18
CA THR A 38 5.72 -8.63 -9.12
C THR A 38 6.67 -7.80 -8.26
N ASP A 39 7.68 -8.45 -7.70
CA ASP A 39 8.72 -7.80 -6.91
C ASP A 39 9.85 -7.28 -7.81
N TYR A 40 10.58 -6.27 -7.33
CA TYR A 40 11.89 -5.93 -7.88
C TYR A 40 12.95 -6.91 -7.35
N VAL A 41 13.89 -7.28 -8.21
CA VAL A 41 15.14 -7.95 -7.79
C VAL A 41 16.24 -6.91 -7.79
N ILE A 42 16.96 -6.78 -6.68
CA ILE A 42 18.03 -5.79 -6.53
C ILE A 42 19.30 -6.50 -6.04
N THR A 43 20.38 -6.36 -6.80
CA THR A 43 21.71 -6.82 -6.40
C THR A 43 22.52 -5.65 -5.84
N PHE A 44 22.87 -5.78 -4.56
CA PHE A 44 23.71 -4.84 -3.83
C PHE A 44 25.15 -5.33 -3.79
N SER A 45 26.10 -4.43 -4.05
CA SER A 45 27.51 -4.65 -3.68
C SER A 45 27.67 -4.57 -2.16
N PRO A 46 28.81 -5.04 -1.59
CA PRO A 46 29.12 -4.78 -0.20
C PRO A 46 29.09 -3.28 0.12
N GLY A 47 28.50 -2.89 1.24
CA GLY A 47 28.37 -1.48 1.61
C GLY A 47 27.30 -1.19 2.65
N VAL A 48 27.11 0.10 2.92
CA VAL A 48 26.08 0.61 3.85
C VAL A 48 24.97 1.26 3.03
N TYR A 49 23.74 0.85 3.30
CA TYR A 49 22.55 1.28 2.55
C TYR A 49 21.47 1.79 3.50
N LYS A 50 20.88 2.94 3.16
CA LYS A 50 19.67 3.45 3.81
C LYS A 50 18.45 3.03 3.00
N PHE A 51 17.48 2.41 3.66
CA PHE A 51 16.19 2.04 3.13
C PHE A 51 15.10 2.95 3.70
N GLU A 52 14.20 3.38 2.82
CA GLU A 52 13.01 4.17 3.15
C GLU A 52 11.83 3.50 2.46
N LEU A 53 10.90 2.97 3.25
CA LEU A 53 9.75 2.21 2.74
C LEU A 53 8.46 2.89 3.14
N TYR A 54 7.51 2.89 2.21
CA TYR A 54 6.18 3.45 2.37
C TYR A 54 5.18 2.33 2.12
N GLY A 55 4.37 2.00 3.11
CA GLY A 55 3.27 1.05 2.95
C GLY A 55 2.18 1.66 2.07
N ALA A 56 1.46 0.83 1.33
CA ALA A 56 0.38 1.34 0.49
C ALA A 56 -0.85 1.72 1.32
N SER A 57 -1.62 2.67 0.80
CA SER A 57 -2.87 3.10 1.41
C SER A 57 -3.96 2.04 1.26
N GLY A 58 -4.91 2.03 2.19
CA GLY A 58 -6.14 1.26 2.05
C GLY A 58 -7.12 1.90 1.05
N GLY A 59 -8.17 1.13 0.75
CA GLY A 59 -9.28 1.55 -0.09
C GLY A 59 -10.14 2.60 0.61
N SER A 60 -10.51 3.63 -0.14
CA SER A 60 -11.34 4.75 0.32
C SER A 60 -12.28 5.17 -0.80
N SER A 61 -13.51 5.53 -0.45
CA SER A 61 -14.54 5.97 -1.41
C SER A 61 -14.15 7.23 -2.20
N THR A 62 -13.23 8.03 -1.68
CA THR A 62 -12.71 9.24 -2.34
C THR A 62 -11.53 8.94 -3.28
N GLY A 63 -11.08 7.68 -3.33
CA GLY A 63 -9.85 7.27 -4.00
C GLY A 63 -8.56 7.77 -3.33
N HIS A 64 -8.68 8.48 -2.21
CA HIS A 64 -7.58 9.07 -1.46
C HIS A 64 -7.76 8.82 0.04
N VAL A 65 -6.65 8.93 0.77
CA VAL A 65 -6.60 8.74 2.23
C VAL A 65 -6.04 9.99 2.89
N SER A 66 -6.43 10.24 4.14
CA SER A 66 -5.97 11.42 4.86
C SER A 66 -4.51 11.28 5.28
N SER A 67 -3.79 12.39 5.32
CA SER A 67 -2.58 12.48 6.14
C SER A 67 -2.95 12.44 7.63
N TYR A 68 -1.98 12.30 8.52
CA TYR A 68 -2.26 12.21 9.96
C TYR A 68 -3.10 13.40 10.43
N ARG A 69 -4.24 13.11 11.08
CA ARG A 69 -5.15 14.10 11.65
C ARG A 69 -4.92 14.22 13.15
N TYR A 70 -4.74 15.44 13.60
CA TYR A 70 -4.75 15.78 15.01
C TYR A 70 -6.18 15.67 15.58
N PRO A 71 -6.34 15.57 16.91
CA PRO A 71 -7.66 15.46 17.56
C PRO A 71 -8.63 16.61 17.27
N ASN A 72 -8.14 17.76 16.82
CA ASN A 72 -8.94 18.92 16.40
C ASN A 72 -9.36 18.85 14.91
N GLY A 73 -9.05 17.75 14.21
CA GLY A 73 -9.33 17.52 12.81
C GLY A 73 -8.44 18.30 11.83
N SER A 74 -7.42 19.04 12.27
CA SER A 74 -6.38 19.54 11.35
C SER A 74 -5.43 18.41 10.98
N CYS A 75 -4.82 18.48 9.79
CA CYS A 75 -3.84 17.49 9.38
C CYS A 75 -2.41 17.96 9.63
N ILE A 76 -1.44 17.04 9.51
CA ILE A 76 -0.05 17.43 9.30
C ILE A 76 0.06 18.28 8.04
N GLU A 77 1.02 19.21 8.06
CA GLU A 77 1.24 20.09 6.92
C GLU A 77 1.65 19.30 5.68
N ASP A 78 1.06 19.61 4.53
CA ASP A 78 1.34 18.92 3.26
C ASP A 78 2.84 18.95 2.91
N LYS A 79 3.56 20.01 3.29
CA LYS A 79 5.02 20.11 3.11
C LYS A 79 5.79 18.96 3.77
N ILE A 80 5.28 18.43 4.90
CA ILE A 80 5.90 17.30 5.61
C ILE A 80 5.68 16.02 4.80
N VAL A 81 4.46 15.80 4.31
CA VAL A 81 4.11 14.66 3.44
C VAL A 81 4.96 14.68 2.17
N GLU A 82 5.05 15.84 1.51
CA GLU A 82 5.86 16.04 0.31
C GLU A 82 7.35 15.81 0.57
N SER A 83 7.88 16.21 1.74
CA SER A 83 9.29 16.02 2.09
C SER A 83 9.71 14.55 2.12
N VAL A 84 8.76 13.65 2.41
CA VAL A 84 8.94 12.20 2.39
C VAL A 84 8.33 11.56 1.15
N LYS A 85 7.90 12.34 0.15
CA LYS A 85 7.22 11.82 -1.06
C LYS A 85 5.99 10.96 -0.74
N GLY A 86 5.30 11.24 0.37
CA GLY A 86 4.02 10.62 0.68
C GLY A 86 2.95 11.04 -0.33
N ASN A 87 1.93 10.21 -0.49
CA ASN A 87 0.81 10.42 -1.43
C ASN A 87 -0.53 10.73 -0.72
N THR A 88 -0.51 10.88 0.61
CA THR A 88 -1.67 11.27 1.41
C THR A 88 -2.00 12.75 1.22
N LYS A 89 -3.27 13.14 1.39
CA LYS A 89 -3.71 14.54 1.35
C LYS A 89 -4.42 14.90 2.64
N CYS A 90 -4.46 16.17 3.04
CA CYS A 90 -5.34 16.54 4.15
C CYS A 90 -6.82 16.41 3.76
N LEU A 91 -7.47 15.34 4.23
CA LEU A 91 -8.88 15.09 4.00
C LEU A 91 -9.64 15.21 5.33
N ARG A 92 -10.52 16.21 5.41
CA ARG A 92 -11.42 16.45 6.55
C ARG A 92 -12.77 15.79 6.31
N GLN A 93 -12.74 14.48 6.04
CA GLN A 93 -13.91 13.65 5.75
C GLN A 93 -13.82 12.35 6.55
N SER A 94 -14.96 11.73 6.83
CA SER A 94 -15.03 10.46 7.54
C SER A 94 -14.81 9.26 6.64
N SER A 95 -14.62 8.09 7.26
CA SER A 95 -14.55 6.78 6.63
C SER A 95 -13.50 6.74 5.52
N LEU A 96 -12.28 7.13 5.90
CA LEU A 96 -11.11 7.08 5.05
C LEU A 96 -10.31 5.81 5.34
N GLY A 97 -9.70 5.26 4.30
CA GLY A 97 -8.70 4.21 4.48
C GLY A 97 -7.46 4.75 5.19
N GLY A 98 -6.67 3.84 5.77
CA GLY A 98 -5.39 4.15 6.36
C GLY A 98 -4.33 4.53 5.32
N ALA A 99 -3.41 5.41 5.70
CA ALA A 99 -2.32 5.89 4.85
C ALA A 99 -1.26 4.84 4.51
N GLY A 100 -1.07 3.84 5.37
CA GLY A 100 0.15 3.03 5.39
C GLY A 100 1.26 3.70 6.21
N ALA A 101 2.22 2.90 6.65
CA ALA A 101 3.31 3.34 7.51
C ALA A 101 4.51 3.84 6.71
N TYR A 102 5.43 4.52 7.41
CA TYR A 102 6.77 4.84 6.93
C TYR A 102 7.80 4.20 7.86
N ILE A 103 8.82 3.58 7.28
CA ILE A 103 10.00 3.10 8.03
C ILE A 103 11.28 3.52 7.33
N SER A 104 12.28 3.84 8.14
CA SER A 104 13.63 4.18 7.70
C SER A 104 14.63 3.34 8.48
N GLY A 105 15.59 2.74 7.77
CA GLY A 105 16.61 1.90 8.40
C GLY A 105 17.90 1.88 7.60
N THR A 106 19.01 1.64 8.29
CA THR A 106 20.33 1.49 7.67
C THR A 106 20.82 0.07 7.89
N ILE A 107 21.31 -0.57 6.84
CA ILE A 107 21.91 -1.90 6.91
C ILE A 107 23.32 -1.88 6.37
N TYR A 108 24.14 -2.79 6.88
CA TYR A 108 25.46 -3.10 6.35
C TYR A 108 25.43 -4.48 5.68
N LEU A 109 25.90 -4.53 4.44
CA LEU A 109 26.03 -5.76 3.66
C LEU A 109 27.52 -6.05 3.48
N SER A 110 27.99 -7.18 4.03
CA SER A 110 29.41 -7.58 3.96
C SER A 110 29.79 -8.22 2.62
N ASN A 111 28.80 -8.74 1.89
CA ASN A 111 28.97 -9.47 0.63
C ASN A 111 28.01 -8.94 -0.42
N GLU A 112 28.28 -9.28 -1.69
CA GLU A 112 27.27 -9.10 -2.73
C GLU A 112 25.99 -9.83 -2.32
N THR A 113 24.86 -9.12 -2.34
CA THR A 113 23.60 -9.61 -1.79
C THR A 113 22.47 -9.33 -2.77
N ILE A 114 21.71 -10.37 -3.09
CA ILE A 114 20.46 -10.26 -3.85
C ILE A 114 19.32 -10.03 -2.86
N SER A 115 18.44 -9.11 -3.21
CA SER A 115 17.23 -8.80 -2.46
C SER A 115 16.02 -8.75 -3.37
N TYR A 116 14.85 -8.88 -2.75
CA TYR A 116 13.55 -8.77 -3.38
C TYR A 116 12.78 -7.65 -2.68
N ALA A 117 12.44 -6.60 -3.43
CA ALA A 117 11.67 -5.48 -2.92
C ALA A 117 10.22 -5.56 -3.41
N THR A 118 9.30 -5.76 -2.46
CA THR A 118 7.86 -5.64 -2.68
C THR A 118 7.47 -4.18 -2.51
N ILE A 119 6.86 -3.61 -3.54
CA ILE A 119 6.12 -2.36 -3.44
C ILE A 119 4.65 -2.73 -3.38
N GLY A 120 3.97 -2.35 -2.29
CA GLY A 120 2.59 -2.74 -2.06
C GLY A 120 1.62 -2.05 -3.02
N GLY A 121 0.60 -2.78 -3.47
CA GLY A 121 -0.51 -2.18 -4.20
C GLY A 121 -1.48 -1.49 -3.24
N ARG A 122 -2.17 -0.44 -3.68
CA ARG A 122 -3.18 0.23 -2.84
C ARG A 122 -4.45 -0.60 -2.71
N GLY A 123 -5.16 -0.46 -1.60
CA GLY A 123 -6.53 -0.97 -1.49
C GLY A 123 -7.48 -0.22 -2.43
N ILE A 124 -8.65 -0.80 -2.65
CA ILE A 124 -9.72 -0.23 -3.48
C ILE A 124 -11.01 -0.16 -2.67
N PHE A 125 -11.90 0.78 -3.01
CA PHE A 125 -13.24 0.85 -2.43
C PHE A 125 -14.25 0.54 -3.53
N ASP A 126 -14.97 -0.56 -3.40
CA ASP A 126 -15.94 -0.96 -4.41
C ASP A 126 -16.95 -2.00 -3.88
N TYR A 127 -17.81 -2.48 -4.75
CA TYR A 127 -18.68 -3.65 -4.59
C TYR A 127 -18.62 -4.51 -5.86
N LYS A 128 -18.84 -5.81 -5.75
CA LYS A 128 -18.90 -6.75 -6.90
C LYS A 128 -20.29 -7.24 -7.21
N ILE A 129 -21.15 -7.37 -6.18
CA ILE A 129 -22.54 -7.81 -6.33
C ILE A 129 -23.48 -6.88 -5.56
N GLN A 130 -24.74 -6.80 -6.01
CA GLN A 130 -25.76 -5.96 -5.39
C GLN A 130 -26.44 -6.67 -4.21
N GLU A 131 -25.65 -7.11 -3.24
CA GLU A 131 -26.10 -7.78 -2.02
C GLU A 131 -25.45 -7.17 -0.76
N GLU A 132 -26.12 -7.25 0.38
CA GLU A 132 -25.57 -6.91 1.70
C GLU A 132 -25.79 -8.04 2.71
N ALA A 133 -24.80 -8.28 3.55
CA ALA A 133 -24.87 -9.20 4.69
C ALA A 133 -25.31 -10.65 4.37
N THR A 134 -25.10 -11.11 3.12
CA THR A 134 -25.37 -12.49 2.70
C THR A 134 -24.09 -13.34 2.75
N LYS A 135 -24.23 -14.67 2.71
CA LYS A 135 -23.07 -15.56 2.56
C LYS A 135 -22.27 -15.28 1.28
N GLN A 136 -22.95 -14.83 0.22
CA GLN A 136 -22.29 -14.47 -1.04
C GLN A 136 -21.36 -13.27 -0.88
N CYS A 137 -21.64 -12.36 0.05
CA CYS A 137 -20.78 -11.21 0.31
C CYS A 137 -19.40 -11.58 0.88
N TYR A 138 -19.28 -12.77 1.47
CA TYR A 138 -18.04 -13.30 2.04
C TYR A 138 -17.43 -14.41 1.17
N ALA A 139 -18.02 -14.71 0.01
CA ALA A 139 -17.41 -15.60 -0.97
C ALA A 139 -16.22 -14.89 -1.62
N LYS A 140 -15.06 -15.56 -1.71
CA LYS A 140 -13.78 -14.95 -2.09
C LYS A 140 -13.85 -14.22 -3.45
N GLU A 141 -14.58 -14.78 -4.40
CA GLU A 141 -14.82 -14.23 -5.74
C GLU A 141 -15.58 -12.90 -5.71
N ASN A 142 -16.44 -12.70 -4.71
CA ASN A 142 -17.28 -11.51 -4.54
C ASN A 142 -16.68 -10.50 -3.56
N MET A 143 -15.64 -10.88 -2.82
CA MET A 143 -14.91 -9.95 -1.95
C MET A 143 -14.06 -8.98 -2.77
N ILE A 144 -13.86 -7.78 -2.23
CA ILE A 144 -13.00 -6.75 -2.80
C ILE A 144 -11.56 -7.09 -2.46
N GLU A 145 -10.73 -7.28 -3.47
CA GLU A 145 -9.34 -7.70 -3.29
C GLU A 145 -8.51 -6.64 -2.60
N GLY A 146 -7.67 -7.09 -1.67
CA GLY A 146 -6.64 -6.25 -1.06
C GLY A 146 -5.47 -5.99 -2.00
N GLY A 147 -4.67 -4.98 -1.65
CA GLY A 147 -3.46 -4.61 -2.38
C GLY A 147 -2.40 -5.72 -2.39
N TYR A 148 -1.65 -5.80 -3.49
CA TYR A 148 -0.53 -6.71 -3.68
C TYR A 148 0.47 -6.56 -2.54
N GLY A 149 1.02 -7.68 -2.07
CA GLY A 149 1.85 -7.67 -0.88
C GLY A 149 1.01 -7.72 0.38
N GLY A 150 -0.02 -8.56 0.42
CA GLY A 150 -0.68 -8.98 1.67
C GLY A 150 -1.79 -8.07 2.19
N GLY A 151 -2.37 -7.21 1.35
CA GLY A 151 -3.56 -6.44 1.73
C GLY A 151 -4.75 -7.35 2.01
N GLY A 152 -5.49 -7.01 3.07
CA GLY A 152 -6.71 -7.74 3.46
C GLY A 152 -7.85 -7.48 2.47
N TYR A 153 -8.63 -8.52 2.18
CA TYR A 153 -9.84 -8.39 1.38
C TYR A 153 -10.95 -7.77 2.22
N ALA A 154 -11.87 -7.04 1.58
CA ALA A 154 -13.09 -6.57 2.22
C ALA A 154 -14.30 -7.37 1.73
N ALA A 155 -15.25 -7.62 2.62
CA ALA A 155 -16.52 -8.26 2.25
C ALA A 155 -17.30 -7.35 1.29
N ASN A 156 -18.03 -7.94 0.34
CA ASN A 156 -18.93 -7.16 -0.52
C ASN A 156 -19.97 -6.44 0.34
N TRP A 157 -20.32 -5.22 -0.05
CA TRP A 157 -21.40 -4.51 0.61
C TRP A 157 -22.15 -3.60 -0.37
N TYR A 158 -23.44 -3.87 -0.59
CA TYR A 158 -24.31 -3.02 -1.40
C TYR A 158 -25.74 -3.02 -0.85
N ARG A 159 -26.20 -1.87 -0.37
CA ARG A 159 -27.59 -1.69 0.09
C ARG A 159 -28.47 -1.03 -0.97
N ARG A 160 -27.96 0.02 -1.61
CA ARG A 160 -28.62 0.80 -2.65
C ARG A 160 -27.63 1.70 -3.38
N SER A 161 -28.06 2.31 -4.48
CA SER A 161 -27.21 3.11 -5.37
C SER A 161 -26.42 4.24 -4.70
N ASN A 162 -26.90 4.82 -3.61
CA ASN A 162 -26.19 5.86 -2.85
C ASN A 162 -25.57 5.35 -1.54
N PHE A 163 -25.65 4.05 -1.24
CA PHE A 163 -25.12 3.46 -0.01
C PHE A 163 -24.60 2.06 -0.33
N PHE A 164 -23.33 2.02 -0.72
CA PHE A 164 -22.61 0.84 -1.17
C PHE A 164 -21.10 0.97 -0.91
N GLY A 165 -20.42 -0.16 -1.06
CA GLY A 165 -18.98 -0.32 -1.13
C GLY A 165 -18.32 -0.53 0.22
N SER A 166 -17.18 -1.22 0.18
CA SER A 166 -16.25 -1.42 1.29
C SER A 166 -14.82 -1.26 0.77
N GLY A 167 -13.92 -0.78 1.62
CA GLY A 167 -12.52 -0.57 1.32
C GLY A 167 -11.68 -1.78 1.68
N SER A 168 -10.89 -2.30 0.74
CA SER A 168 -9.88 -3.31 1.01
C SER A 168 -8.59 -2.71 1.61
N GLY A 169 -7.78 -3.54 2.25
CA GLY A 169 -6.49 -3.11 2.81
C GLY A 169 -5.43 -2.89 1.72
N GLY A 170 -4.51 -1.96 1.97
CA GLY A 170 -3.31 -1.81 1.15
C GLY A 170 -2.31 -2.94 1.36
N GLY A 171 -1.34 -3.05 0.45
CA GLY A 171 -0.22 -3.97 0.55
C GLY A 171 0.99 -3.37 1.28
N GLN A 172 1.77 -4.23 1.94
CA GLN A 172 3.00 -3.78 2.61
C GLN A 172 4.10 -3.47 1.60
N ALA A 173 5.00 -2.55 1.97
CA ALA A 173 6.31 -2.48 1.33
C ALA A 173 7.30 -3.32 2.13
N ALA A 174 8.13 -4.13 1.46
CA ALA A 174 9.07 -5.00 2.15
C ALA A 174 10.35 -5.22 1.35
N VAL A 175 11.48 -5.35 2.05
CA VAL A 175 12.75 -5.82 1.48
C VAL A 175 13.11 -7.16 2.11
N LYS A 176 13.36 -8.14 1.25
CA LYS A 176 13.73 -9.53 1.60
C LYS A 176 15.12 -9.81 1.04
N PHE A 177 15.94 -10.58 1.74
CA PHE A 177 17.28 -10.94 1.27
C PHE A 177 17.37 -12.43 0.95
N VAL A 178 18.20 -12.78 -0.03
CA VAL A 178 18.52 -14.14 -0.46
C VAL A 178 17.36 -14.88 -1.13
N LYS A 179 16.15 -14.86 -0.57
CA LYS A 179 14.95 -15.50 -1.12
C LYS A 179 13.72 -14.59 -1.04
N ASN A 180 12.82 -14.76 -2.00
CA ASN A 180 11.49 -14.16 -1.97
C ASN A 180 10.50 -15.09 -1.24
N ASP A 181 10.51 -15.06 0.08
CA ASP A 181 9.53 -15.78 0.89
C ASP A 181 9.06 -14.94 2.10
N LEU A 182 8.11 -15.49 2.86
CA LEU A 182 7.53 -14.81 4.02
C LEU A 182 8.49 -14.71 5.21
N TRP A 183 9.48 -15.58 5.31
CA TRP A 183 10.36 -15.71 6.48
C TRP A 183 11.56 -14.77 6.45
N HIS A 184 11.93 -14.28 5.27
CA HIS A 184 13.11 -13.43 5.07
C HIS A 184 12.80 -11.94 4.92
N ARG A 185 11.60 -11.48 5.31
CA ARG A 185 11.27 -10.05 5.32
C ARG A 185 12.07 -9.35 6.43
N VAL A 186 13.05 -8.53 6.06
CA VAL A 186 13.96 -7.89 7.03
C VAL A 186 13.54 -6.46 7.34
N ILE A 187 13.11 -5.71 6.34
CA ILE A 187 12.59 -4.34 6.52
C ILE A 187 11.19 -4.30 5.96
N VAL A 188 10.21 -3.92 6.78
CA VAL A 188 8.78 -3.94 6.40
C VAL A 188 8.11 -2.65 6.85
N SER A 189 7.40 -2.02 5.91
CA SER A 189 6.45 -0.95 6.21
C SER A 189 5.03 -1.48 6.10
N GLY A 190 4.28 -1.44 7.21
CA GLY A 190 2.89 -1.88 7.25
C GLY A 190 1.98 -1.05 6.35
N ALA A 191 0.93 -1.68 5.83
CA ALA A 191 -0.05 -1.03 4.96
C ALA A 191 -1.21 -0.41 5.73
N GLY A 192 -1.99 0.43 5.05
CA GLY A 192 -3.23 0.99 5.59
C GLY A 192 -4.40 0.00 5.54
N GLY A 193 -5.25 0.02 6.56
CA GLY A 193 -6.55 -0.66 6.53
C GLY A 193 -7.52 0.02 5.56
N GLY A 194 -8.50 -0.71 5.03
CA GLY A 194 -9.54 -0.11 4.20
C GLY A 194 -10.65 0.55 5.03
N ALA A 195 -11.46 1.38 4.37
CA ALA A 195 -12.61 2.02 5.00
C ALA A 195 -13.83 1.09 5.06
N ASP A 196 -14.63 1.16 6.13
CA ASP A 196 -15.83 0.34 6.25
C ASP A 196 -16.93 0.74 5.26
N SER A 197 -17.09 2.05 5.02
CA SER A 197 -18.09 2.58 4.09
C SER A 197 -17.68 3.95 3.51
N LYS A 198 -18.65 4.71 2.98
CA LYS A 198 -18.46 6.10 2.55
C LYS A 198 -19.16 7.13 3.46
N ASN A 199 -19.78 6.67 4.55
CA ASN A 199 -20.56 7.50 5.46
C ASN A 199 -19.87 7.60 6.82
N GLY A 200 -20.19 8.64 7.58
CA GLY A 200 -19.68 8.83 8.93
C GLY A 200 -19.74 10.29 9.35
N SER A 201 -19.10 10.60 10.47
CA SER A 201 -18.83 11.96 10.92
C SER A 201 -17.34 12.12 11.12
N LEU A 202 -16.80 13.27 10.70
CA LEU A 202 -15.41 13.63 10.99
C LEU A 202 -15.20 13.61 12.51
N LEU A 203 -14.11 12.98 12.97
CA LEU A 203 -13.78 12.68 14.37
C LEU A 203 -14.82 11.79 15.08
N GLY A 204 -15.66 11.06 14.33
CA GLY A 204 -16.58 10.05 14.82
C GLY A 204 -15.98 8.64 14.87
N GLY A 205 -16.80 7.65 15.21
CA GLY A 205 -16.37 6.24 15.31
C GLY A 205 -15.85 5.65 13.99
N ASP A 206 -16.45 6.05 12.87
CA ASP A 206 -16.11 5.57 11.52
C ASP A 206 -15.15 6.53 10.80
N ASP A 207 -14.37 7.35 11.51
CA ASP A 207 -13.57 8.40 10.86
C ASP A 207 -12.34 7.84 10.14
N GLY A 208 -11.85 6.66 10.53
CA GLY A 208 -10.69 6.04 9.92
C GLY A 208 -9.43 6.90 10.04
N THR A 209 -8.86 6.99 11.25
CA THR A 209 -7.44 7.31 11.56
C THR A 209 -7.23 7.10 13.04
#